data_AF-A0A842V6M8-F1
#
_entry.id   AF-A0A842V6M8-F1
#
_cell.length_a   1.000
_cell.length_b   1.000
_cell.length_c   1.000
_cell.angle_alpha   90.00
_cell.angle_beta   90.00
_cell.angle_gamma   90.00
#
_symmetry.space_group_name_H-M   'P 1'
#
loop_
_entity.id
_entity.type
_entity.pdbx_description
1 polymer ?
#
loop_
_entity_poly.entity_id
_entity_poly.type
_entity_poly.pdbx_seq_one_letter_code
_entity_poly.pdbx_strand_id
1 'polypeptide(L)'
;MKRILVIAGLFGLIAIIAPLINNLTGNSITTELDCGNGSMDYYYSPLCSACQDTTPLINELISNGCNITKINVKEDYELALRHNVHHTPTLIYNNSERLVGRFSILEVKDLISS
;
A
#
# COMPACT_ATOMS: atom_id res chain seq x y z
N MET A 1 -24.52 45.33 36.52
CA MET A 1 -23.06 45.28 36.77
C MET A 1 -22.69 43.95 37.40
N LYS A 2 -21.58 43.34 36.93
CA LYS A 2 -20.86 42.13 37.42
C LYS A 2 -21.55 40.77 37.16
N ARG A 3 -21.16 40.00 36.12
CA ARG A 3 -19.91 39.23 35.86
C ARG A 3 -19.78 37.95 36.70
N ILE A 4 -20.02 36.83 36.03
CA ILE A 4 -19.30 35.53 36.01
C ILE A 4 -18.34 35.27 37.19
N LEU A 5 -18.57 34.19 37.96
CA LEU A 5 -17.58 33.12 38.23
C LEU A 5 -18.19 31.99 39.11
N VAL A 6 -18.38 30.79 38.58
CA VAL A 6 -18.17 29.53 39.33
C VAL A 6 -17.59 28.52 38.35
N ILE A 7 -16.29 28.29 38.46
CA ILE A 7 -15.56 27.17 37.86
C ILE A 7 -15.40 26.15 38.98
N ALA A 8 -15.95 24.96 38.85
CA ALA A 8 -15.43 23.74 39.46
C ALA A 8 -16.22 22.52 38.96
N GLY A 9 -15.52 21.56 38.34
CA GLY A 9 -15.97 20.17 38.34
C GLY A 9 -16.39 19.54 37.01
N LEU A 10 -15.75 19.89 35.88
CA LEU A 10 -15.89 19.10 34.64
C LEU A 10 -14.58 18.38 34.25
N PHE A 11 -13.79 17.95 35.24
CA PHE A 11 -12.57 17.17 35.05
C PHE A 11 -12.69 15.75 35.63
N GLY A 12 -13.91 15.19 35.64
CA GLY A 12 -14.18 13.84 36.18
C GLY A 12 -14.43 12.75 35.13
N LEU A 13 -14.43 13.07 33.83
CA LEU A 13 -14.83 12.11 32.78
C LEU A 13 -13.71 11.74 31.79
N ILE A 14 -12.55 12.39 31.85
CA ILE A 14 -11.46 12.12 30.88
C ILE A 14 -10.68 10.83 31.24
N ALA A 15 -10.83 10.29 32.44
CA ALA A 15 -10.06 9.11 32.87
C ALA A 15 -10.63 7.75 32.42
N ILE A 16 -11.83 7.69 31.83
CA ILE A 16 -12.48 6.43 31.42
C ILE A 16 -12.18 6.06 29.96
N ILE A 17 -11.64 6.98 29.16
CA ILE A 17 -11.32 6.73 27.75
C ILE A 17 -9.93 6.13 27.53
N ALA A 18 -9.04 6.16 28.53
CA ALA A 18 -7.67 5.64 28.41
C ALA A 18 -7.58 4.14 27.99
N PRO A 19 -8.41 3.20 28.50
CA PRO A 19 -8.35 1.81 28.03
C PRO A 19 -8.96 1.61 26.64
N LEU A 20 -9.71 2.58 26.09
CA LEU A 20 -10.29 2.48 24.74
C LEU A 20 -9.26 2.79 23.65
N ILE A 21 -8.27 3.65 23.93
CA ILE A 21 -7.26 4.07 22.95
C ILE A 21 -6.15 3.03 22.74
N ASN A 22 -5.87 2.18 23.75
CA ASN A 22 -4.83 1.14 23.64
C ASN A 22 -5.25 -0.03 22.72
N ASN A 23 -6.55 -0.21 22.46
CA ASN A 23 -7.04 -1.14 21.43
C ASN A 23 -7.00 -0.54 20.01
N LEU A 24 -6.81 0.77 19.86
CA LEU A 24 -6.74 1.44 18.56
C LEU A 24 -5.31 1.54 18.02
N THR A 25 -4.29 1.29 18.85
CA THR A 25 -2.88 1.18 18.42
C THR A 25 -2.51 -0.23 17.94
N GLY A 26 -3.48 -1.13 17.86
CA GLY A 26 -3.41 -2.39 17.12
C GLY A 26 -4.28 -2.37 15.85
N ASN A 27 -4.79 -1.20 15.45
CA ASN A 27 -5.45 -1.04 14.17
C ASN A 27 -4.36 -1.07 13.10
N SER A 28 -3.95 -2.27 12.70
CA SER A 28 -3.57 -2.53 11.33
C SER A 28 -4.68 -1.90 10.50
N ILE A 29 -4.45 -0.68 10.03
CA ILE A 29 -5.23 -0.13 8.94
C ILE A 29 -4.85 -1.05 7.79
N THR A 30 -5.54 -2.19 7.70
CA THR A 30 -5.66 -2.96 6.48
C THR A 30 -6.41 -2.02 5.58
N THR A 31 -5.70 -1.10 4.93
CA THR A 31 -6.19 -0.43 3.74
C THR A 31 -6.45 -1.57 2.78
N GLU A 32 -7.66 -2.12 2.86
CA GLU A 32 -8.16 -3.16 2.00
C GLU A 32 -8.17 -2.52 0.61
N LEU A 33 -7.11 -2.81 -0.16
CA LEU A 33 -6.99 -2.34 -1.52
C LEU A 33 -7.89 -3.24 -2.37
N ASP A 34 -9.01 -2.69 -2.83
CA ASP A 34 -9.79 -3.34 -3.88
C ASP A 34 -9.01 -3.24 -5.19
N CYS A 35 -8.42 -4.37 -5.60
CA CYS A 35 -7.67 -4.47 -6.84
C CYS A 35 -8.56 -4.59 -8.09
N GLY A 36 -9.89 -4.58 -7.91
CA GLY A 36 -10.86 -4.74 -8.98
C GLY A 36 -10.68 -6.06 -9.75
N ASN A 37 -11.18 -6.07 -10.99
CA ASN A 37 -11.08 -7.24 -11.87
C ASN A 37 -9.83 -7.21 -12.78
N GLY A 38 -8.91 -6.29 -12.55
CA GLY A 38 -7.73 -6.12 -13.40
C GLY A 38 -6.62 -7.14 -13.09
N SER A 39 -5.75 -7.36 -14.07
CA SER A 39 -4.54 -8.17 -13.91
C SER A 39 -3.31 -7.28 -13.87
N MET A 40 -2.37 -7.61 -13.00
CA MET A 40 -1.09 -6.91 -12.88
C MET A 40 0.09 -7.83 -13.14
N ASP A 41 1.11 -7.27 -13.77
CA ASP A 41 2.42 -7.91 -13.93
C ASP A 41 3.49 -7.12 -13.16
N TYR A 42 4.15 -7.79 -12.22
CA TYR A 42 5.22 -7.22 -11.41
C TYR A 42 6.58 -7.77 -11.85
N TYR A 43 7.36 -6.95 -12.53
CA TYR A 43 8.72 -7.26 -12.99
C TYR A 43 9.73 -6.88 -11.92
N TYR A 44 10.51 -7.86 -11.49
CA TYR A 44 11.48 -7.69 -10.40
C TYR A 44 12.78 -8.44 -10.67
N SER A 45 13.82 -8.10 -9.90
CA SER A 45 15.05 -8.88 -9.80
C SER A 45 15.41 -9.08 -8.32
N PRO A 46 15.81 -10.29 -7.89
CA PRO A 46 16.19 -10.55 -6.49
C PRO A 46 17.46 -9.78 -6.06
N LEU A 47 18.28 -9.35 -7.02
CA LEU A 47 19.52 -8.60 -6.77
C LEU A 47 19.32 -7.08 -6.77
N CYS A 48 18.10 -6.60 -7.03
CA CYS A 48 17.79 -5.17 -7.07
C CYS A 48 17.32 -4.70 -5.69
N SER A 49 18.03 -3.72 -5.11
CA SER A 49 17.68 -3.15 -3.80
C SER A 49 16.28 -2.53 -3.80
N ALA A 50 15.92 -1.79 -4.86
CA ALA A 50 14.58 -1.23 -4.96
C ALA A 50 13.49 -2.31 -5.04
N CYS A 51 13.76 -3.46 -5.68
CA CYS A 51 12.83 -4.58 -5.68
C CYS A 51 12.67 -5.22 -4.29
N GLN A 52 13.74 -5.27 -3.50
CA GLN A 52 13.68 -5.81 -2.13
C GLN A 52 12.77 -4.95 -1.25
N ASP A 53 12.76 -3.63 -1.46
CA ASP A 53 11.89 -2.69 -0.76
C ASP A 53 10.41 -2.82 -1.19
N THR A 54 10.14 -3.03 -2.48
CA THR A 54 8.76 -3.07 -3.01
C THR A 54 8.10 -4.44 -2.95
N THR A 55 8.87 -5.52 -2.96
CA THR A 55 8.32 -6.89 -2.99
C THR A 55 7.44 -7.22 -1.78
N PRO A 56 7.72 -6.77 -0.54
CA PRO A 56 6.82 -6.94 0.59
C PRO A 56 5.41 -6.38 0.34
N LEU A 57 5.31 -5.17 -0.21
CA LEU A 57 4.03 -4.57 -0.60
C LEU A 57 3.30 -5.43 -1.64
N ILE A 58 4.00 -5.88 -2.68
CA ILE A 58 3.40 -6.76 -3.71
C ILE A 58 2.87 -8.07 -3.11
N ASN A 59 3.62 -8.67 -2.17
CA ASN A 59 3.17 -9.88 -1.50
C ASN A 59 1.91 -9.62 -0.65
N GLU A 60 1.83 -8.48 0.04
CA GLU A 60 0.65 -8.07 0.81
C GLU A 60 -0.57 -7.91 -0.12
N LEU A 61 -0.41 -7.28 -1.28
CA LEU A 61 -1.47 -7.13 -2.27
C LEU A 61 -1.98 -8.50 -2.78
N ILE A 62 -1.06 -9.42 -3.09
CA ILE A 62 -1.44 -10.78 -3.48
C ILE A 62 -2.22 -11.47 -2.35
N SER A 63 -1.76 -11.33 -1.10
CA SER A 63 -2.46 -11.87 0.07
C SER A 63 -3.85 -11.26 0.27
N ASN A 64 -4.06 -10.01 -0.13
CA ASN A 64 -5.35 -9.33 -0.13
C ASN A 64 -6.23 -9.64 -1.36
N GLY A 65 -5.81 -10.58 -2.23
CA GLY A 65 -6.62 -11.06 -3.34
C GLY A 65 -6.35 -10.40 -4.69
N CYS A 66 -5.34 -9.53 -4.79
CA CYS A 66 -4.97 -8.91 -6.06
C CYS A 66 -4.36 -9.92 -7.04
N ASN A 67 -4.81 -9.88 -8.29
CA ASN A 67 -4.28 -10.73 -9.36
C ASN A 67 -2.94 -10.16 -9.89
N ILE A 68 -1.83 -10.53 -9.25
CA ILE A 68 -0.47 -10.08 -9.61
C ILE A 68 0.42 -11.26 -10.01
N THR A 69 0.93 -11.24 -11.24
CA THR A 69 1.96 -12.18 -11.72
C THR A 69 3.35 -11.62 -11.46
N LYS A 70 4.16 -12.33 -10.67
CA LYS A 70 5.55 -11.94 -10.41
C LYS A 70 6.49 -12.50 -11.47
N ILE A 71 7.26 -11.64 -12.13
CA ILE A 71 8.15 -12.01 -13.24
C ILE A 71 9.58 -11.64 -12.87
N ASN A 72 10.43 -12.66 -12.72
CA ASN A 72 11.86 -12.45 -12.48
C ASN A 72 12.57 -12.15 -13.81
N VAL A 73 13.00 -10.90 -14.00
CA VAL A 73 13.66 -10.49 -15.26
C VAL A 73 15.04 -11.14 -15.45
N LYS A 74 15.59 -11.78 -14.42
CA LYS A 74 16.82 -12.59 -14.53
C LYS A 74 16.58 -13.96 -15.15
N GLU A 75 15.38 -14.49 -15.00
CA GLU A 75 14.97 -15.79 -15.54
C GLU A 75 14.34 -15.64 -16.93
N ASP A 76 13.54 -14.58 -17.13
CA ASP A 76 12.87 -14.32 -18.41
C ASP A 76 13.06 -12.87 -18.86
N TYR A 77 14.28 -12.58 -19.33
CA TYR A 77 14.64 -11.26 -19.85
C TYR A 77 13.89 -10.93 -21.15
N GLU A 78 13.63 -11.92 -22.00
CA GLU A 78 12.94 -11.74 -23.27
C GLU A 78 11.48 -11.32 -23.08
N LEU A 79 10.78 -11.87 -22.08
CA LEU A 79 9.44 -11.42 -21.72
C LEU A 79 9.44 -9.96 -21.25
N ALA A 80 10.40 -9.58 -20.40
CA ALA A 80 10.54 -8.20 -19.95
C ALA A 80 10.75 -7.24 -21.15
N LEU A 81 11.60 -7.62 -22.11
CA LEU A 81 11.81 -6.83 -23.33
C LEU A 81 10.56 -6.73 -24.20
N ARG A 82 9.82 -7.84 -24.41
CA ARG A 82 8.56 -7.82 -25.18
C ARG A 82 7.53 -6.88 -24.58
N HIS A 83 7.54 -6.69 -23.26
CA HIS A 83 6.66 -5.77 -22.56
C HIS A 83 7.30 -4.39 -22.28
N ASN A 84 8.37 -4.05 -23.01
CA ASN A 84 9.11 -2.78 -22.88
C ASN A 84 9.50 -2.46 -21.43
N VAL A 85 9.91 -3.46 -20.65
CA VAL A 85 10.41 -3.30 -19.28
C VAL A 85 11.93 -3.18 -19.32
N HIS A 86 12.43 -1.96 -19.10
CA HIS A 86 13.87 -1.67 -19.04
C HIS A 86 14.40 -1.45 -17.62
N HIS A 87 13.50 -1.30 -16.66
CA HIS A 87 13.83 -0.98 -15.26
C HIS A 87 13.06 -1.89 -14.31
N THR A 88 13.68 -2.23 -13.19
CA THR A 88 13.01 -2.94 -12.10
C THR A 88 13.11 -2.12 -10.81
N PRO A 89 12.08 -2.16 -9.94
CA PRO A 89 10.79 -2.80 -10.17
C PRO A 89 9.93 -2.05 -11.20
N THR A 90 9.06 -2.78 -11.92
CA THR A 90 7.99 -2.22 -12.75
C THR A 90 6.71 -2.99 -12.48
N LEU A 91 5.60 -2.30 -12.24
CA LEU A 91 4.25 -2.86 -12.11
C LEU A 91 3.42 -2.39 -13.30
N ILE A 92 2.81 -3.30 -14.05
CA ILE A 92 1.91 -2.98 -15.18
C ILE A 92 0.49 -3.39 -14.82
N TYR A 93 -0.50 -2.53 -15.05
CA TYR A 93 -1.92 -2.82 -14.89
C TYR A 93 -2.59 -2.95 -16.27
N ASN A 94 -3.32 -4.04 -16.49
CA ASN A 94 -4.09 -4.31 -17.72
C ASN A 94 -3.34 -4.05 -19.05
N ASN A 95 -2.02 -4.24 -19.07
CA ASN A 95 -1.14 -3.98 -20.22
C ASN A 95 -1.14 -2.52 -20.75
N SER A 96 -1.59 -1.55 -19.96
CA SER A 96 -1.67 -0.14 -20.36
C SER A 96 -0.81 0.74 -19.46
N GLU A 97 -1.23 0.92 -18.23
CA GLU A 97 -0.59 1.81 -17.27
C GLU A 97 0.47 1.10 -16.46
N ARG A 98 1.48 1.85 -16.02
CA ARG A 98 2.59 1.27 -15.27
C ARG A 98 3.24 2.20 -14.27
N LEU A 99 3.68 1.64 -13.16
CA LEU A 99 4.56 2.26 -12.19
C LEU A 99 5.98 1.73 -12.37
N VAL A 100 6.96 2.62 -12.33
CA VAL A 100 8.38 2.28 -12.47
C VAL A 100 9.16 2.80 -11.27
N GLY A 101 10.00 1.95 -10.69
CA GLY A 101 10.74 2.28 -9.48
C GLY A 101 9.95 1.99 -8.21
N ARG A 102 10.38 2.57 -7.08
CA ARG A 102 9.69 2.38 -5.80
C ARG A 102 8.31 3.02 -5.85
N PHE A 103 7.30 2.29 -5.42
CA PHE A 103 5.92 2.78 -5.32
C PHE A 103 5.31 2.40 -3.96
N SER A 104 4.36 3.21 -3.53
CA SER A 104 3.55 3.07 -2.34
C SER A 104 2.18 2.47 -2.66
N ILE A 105 1.44 2.08 -1.62
CA ILE A 105 0.06 1.60 -1.76
C ILE A 105 -0.87 2.62 -2.42
N LEU A 106 -0.62 3.92 -2.21
CA LEU A 106 -1.43 5.00 -2.78
C LEU A 106 -1.23 5.09 -4.29
N GLU A 107 0.01 5.00 -4.76
CA GLU A 107 0.32 5.00 -6.20
C GLU A 107 -0.27 3.78 -6.90
N VAL A 108 -0.27 2.61 -6.25
CA VAL A 108 -0.93 1.42 -6.78
C VAL A 108 -2.45 1.61 -6.84
N LYS A 109 -3.04 2.27 -5.85
CA LYS A 109 -4.48 2.59 -5.87
C LYS A 109 -4.83 3.55 -7.01
N ASP A 110 -4.01 4.57 -7.22
CA ASP A 110 -4.20 5.54 -8.30
C ASP A 110 -4.07 4.87 -9.67
N LEU A 111 -3.13 3.92 -9.83
CA LEU A 111 -2.95 3.09 -11.02
C LEU A 111 -4.19 2.25 -11.36
N ILE A 112 -4.86 1.70 -10.34
CA ILE A 112 -6.02 0.80 -10.52
C ILE A 112 -7.32 1.60 -10.73
N SER A 113 -7.36 2.85 -10.27
CA SER A 113 -8.55 3.70 -10.32
C SER A 113 -8.61 4.62 -11.55
N SER A 114 -7.57 4.60 -12.40
CA SER A 114 -7.46 5.37 -13.64
C SER A 114 -8.18 4.69 -14.80
#